data_AF-A0A4Y9YPI0-F1
#
_entry.id   AF-A0A4Y9YPI0-F1
#
_cell.length_a   1.000
_cell.length_b   1.000
_cell.length_c   1.000
_cell.angle_alpha   90.00
_cell.angle_beta   90.00
_cell.angle_gamma   90.00
#
_symmetry.space_group_name_H-M   'P 1'
#
loop_
_entity.id
_entity.type
_entity.pdbx_description
1 polymer ?
#
loop_
_entity_poly.entity_id
_entity_poly.type
_entity_poly.pdbx_seq_one_letter_code
_entity_poly.pdbx_strand_id
1 'polypeptide(L)'
;MISFPPRTQETSFIPLHVTMDGPLLCPYYAEFERDSQGNYIPDPEFGYKLTAESMENRRQWRARCFKGREPMDDLPSHFCVSARRPAHTLPRLLFGFPLRFDQAYEFAKRRKLKLLGENSDPDLRPSFAALKTIMDLDRRSGADLRYEIPRIEGYDFMISLYTNLTLEDDQLEKEEEKEVIEIIQRELQISDPPKWYWDATFIENS
;
A
#
# COMPACT_ATOMS: atom_id res chain seq x y z
N MET A 1 -67.11 -4.88 -30.04
CA MET A 1 -66.85 -5.54 -28.75
C MET A 1 -65.95 -6.74 -28.99
N ILE A 2 -64.65 -6.60 -28.72
CA ILE A 2 -63.73 -7.73 -28.60
C ILE A 2 -62.95 -7.47 -27.31
N SER A 3 -63.15 -8.37 -26.35
CA SER A 3 -62.55 -8.38 -25.01
C SER A 3 -61.22 -9.13 -25.07
N PHE A 4 -60.15 -8.54 -24.54
CA PHE A 4 -58.88 -9.23 -24.30
C PHE A 4 -58.75 -9.50 -22.79
N PRO A 5 -58.27 -10.68 -22.37
CA PRO A 5 -58.07 -10.98 -20.96
C PRO A 5 -56.80 -10.29 -20.42
N PRO A 6 -56.73 -9.99 -19.10
CA PRO A 6 -55.54 -9.42 -18.51
C PRO A 6 -54.45 -10.49 -18.37
N ARG A 7 -53.26 -10.19 -18.89
CA ARG A 7 -52.04 -10.96 -18.63
C ARG A 7 -51.50 -10.55 -17.25
N THR A 8 -51.64 -11.43 -16.27
CA THR A 8 -50.87 -11.37 -15.02
C THR A 8 -49.41 -11.67 -15.35
N GLN A 9 -48.54 -10.66 -15.31
CA GLN A 9 -47.10 -10.88 -15.23
C GLN A 9 -46.74 -11.03 -13.75
N GLU A 10 -46.54 -12.27 -13.32
CA GLU A 10 -45.74 -12.56 -12.14
C GLU A 10 -44.27 -12.26 -12.50
N THR A 11 -43.80 -11.08 -12.14
CA THR A 11 -42.38 -10.76 -12.10
C THR A 11 -41.79 -11.48 -10.88
N SER A 12 -41.24 -12.67 -11.12
CA SER A 12 -40.33 -13.32 -10.20
C SER A 12 -39.11 -12.40 -9.99
N PHE A 13 -39.06 -11.78 -8.81
CA PHE A 13 -37.86 -11.11 -8.31
C PHE A 13 -36.82 -12.19 -8.05
N ILE A 14 -35.94 -12.43 -9.02
CA ILE A 14 -34.69 -13.13 -8.78
C ILE A 14 -33.80 -12.11 -8.07
N PRO A 15 -33.44 -12.29 -6.79
CA PRO A 15 -32.44 -11.44 -6.17
C PRO A 15 -31.13 -11.68 -6.92
N LEU A 16 -30.73 -10.69 -7.72
CA LEU A 16 -29.37 -10.58 -8.22
C LEU A 16 -28.48 -10.50 -6.97
N HIS A 17 -27.83 -11.61 -6.66
CA HIS A 17 -26.73 -11.66 -5.73
C HIS A 17 -25.60 -10.86 -6.40
N VAL A 18 -25.58 -9.55 -6.18
CA VAL A 18 -24.46 -8.70 -6.56
C VAL A 18 -23.32 -9.10 -5.64
N THR A 19 -22.42 -9.96 -6.11
CA THR A 19 -21.11 -10.11 -5.46
C THR A 19 -20.42 -8.76 -5.60
N MET A 20 -20.16 -8.11 -4.47
CA MET A 20 -19.39 -6.88 -4.43
C MET A 20 -17.92 -7.22 -4.63
N ASP A 21 -17.55 -7.63 -5.84
CA ASP A 21 -16.17 -7.85 -6.28
C ASP A 21 -15.53 -6.50 -6.67
N GLY A 22 -15.65 -5.54 -5.76
CA GLY A 22 -14.91 -4.28 -5.77
C GLY A 22 -13.69 -4.39 -4.86
N PRO A 23 -12.90 -3.30 -4.69
CA PRO A 23 -11.82 -3.28 -3.71
C PRO A 23 -12.33 -3.85 -2.39
N LEU A 24 -11.51 -4.66 -1.70
CA LEU A 24 -11.79 -5.10 -0.33
C LEU A 24 -11.83 -3.84 0.56
N LEU A 25 -12.94 -3.12 0.48
CA LEU A 25 -13.29 -2.07 1.40
C LEU A 25 -13.32 -2.75 2.75
N CYS A 26 -12.57 -2.19 3.70
CA CYS A 26 -12.71 -2.58 5.10
C CYS A 26 -14.23 -2.60 5.38
N PRO A 27 -14.84 -3.77 5.64
CA PRO A 27 -16.30 -3.91 5.70
C PRO A 27 -16.85 -3.22 6.95
N TYR A 28 -15.97 -2.63 7.76
CA TYR A 28 -16.25 -1.87 8.95
C TYR A 28 -16.16 -0.39 8.62
N TYR A 29 -17.26 0.33 8.88
CA TYR A 29 -17.27 1.79 8.85
C TYR A 29 -16.26 2.35 9.86
N ALA A 30 -15.63 3.47 9.49
CA ALA A 30 -14.78 4.20 10.42
C ALA A 30 -15.67 4.99 11.40
N GLU A 31 -15.72 4.57 12.66
CA GLU A 31 -16.36 5.32 13.73
C GLU A 31 -15.31 6.10 14.52
N PHE A 32 -15.64 7.36 14.82
CA PHE A 32 -14.73 8.30 15.47
C PHE A 32 -15.23 8.64 16.87
N GLU A 33 -14.29 8.78 17.81
CA GLU A 33 -14.57 9.30 19.14
C GLU A 33 -15.05 10.74 19.06
N ARG A 34 -15.99 11.07 19.94
CA ARG A 34 -16.54 12.42 20.11
C ARG A 34 -16.30 12.91 21.53
N ASP A 35 -16.04 14.20 21.68
CA ASP A 35 -15.94 14.85 22.99
C ASP A 35 -17.32 14.99 23.67
N SER A 36 -17.35 15.54 24.88
CA SER A 36 -18.59 15.78 25.63
C SER A 36 -19.56 16.76 24.96
N GLN A 37 -19.12 17.50 23.95
CA GLN A 37 -19.93 18.44 23.17
C GLN A 37 -20.39 17.84 21.84
N GLY A 38 -19.98 16.60 21.53
CA GLY A 38 -20.34 15.89 20.30
C GLY A 38 -19.41 16.16 19.11
N ASN A 39 -18.31 16.90 19.30
CA ASN A 39 -17.32 17.17 18.25
C ASN A 39 -16.32 16.01 18.12
N TYR A 40 -15.81 15.77 16.92
CA TYR A 40 -14.76 14.75 16.72
C TYR A 40 -13.47 15.14 17.43
N ILE A 41 -12.85 14.15 18.08
CA ILE A 41 -11.55 14.34 18.72
C ILE A 41 -10.47 14.27 17.63
N PRO A 42 -9.63 15.30 17.46
CA PRO A 42 -8.59 15.28 16.44
C PRO A 42 -7.51 14.25 16.77
N ASP A 43 -6.98 13.60 15.75
CA ASP A 43 -5.87 12.67 15.82
C ASP A 43 -4.82 13.03 14.76
N PRO A 44 -3.54 13.16 15.13
CA PRO A 44 -2.51 13.61 14.20
C PRO A 44 -2.15 12.57 13.13
N GLU A 45 -2.54 11.30 13.29
CA GLU A 45 -2.25 10.20 12.37
C GLU A 45 -3.43 9.93 11.42
N PHE A 46 -4.67 10.05 11.91
CA PHE A 46 -5.88 9.72 11.14
C PHE A 46 -6.83 10.90 10.90
N GLY A 47 -6.43 12.12 11.25
CA GLY A 47 -7.26 13.33 11.25
C GLY A 47 -8.21 13.38 12.45
N TYR A 48 -8.96 12.30 12.69
CA TYR A 48 -9.83 12.12 13.85
C TYR A 48 -9.59 10.77 14.54
N LYS A 49 -9.71 10.77 15.87
CA LYS A 49 -9.48 9.59 16.70
C LYS A 49 -10.57 8.56 16.47
N LEU A 50 -10.19 7.34 16.11
CA LEU A 50 -11.11 6.22 15.91
C LEU A 50 -11.56 5.62 17.24
N THR A 51 -12.78 5.08 17.28
CA THR A 51 -13.24 4.31 18.45
C THR A 51 -12.38 3.06 18.63
N ALA A 52 -12.27 2.57 19.88
CA ALA A 52 -11.57 1.33 20.18
C ALA A 52 -12.12 0.13 19.37
N GLU A 53 -13.43 0.09 19.15
CA GLU A 53 -14.09 -0.92 18.31
C GLU A 53 -13.68 -0.79 16.84
N SER A 54 -13.66 0.41 16.28
CA SER A 54 -13.20 0.64 14.90
C SER A 54 -11.73 0.23 14.72
N MET A 55 -10.88 0.54 15.70
CA MET A 55 -9.48 0.13 15.69
C MET A 55 -9.33 -1.40 15.73
N GLU A 56 -10.06 -2.08 16.60
CA GLU A 56 -10.07 -3.54 16.70
C GLU A 56 -10.58 -4.20 15.40
N ASN A 57 -11.68 -3.69 14.84
CA ASN A 57 -12.25 -4.16 13.59
C ASN A 57 -11.26 -4.03 12.42
N ARG A 58 -10.57 -2.89 12.32
CA ARG A 58 -9.49 -2.68 11.35
C ARG A 58 -8.34 -3.65 11.56
N ARG A 59 -7.91 -3.86 12.82
CA ARG A 59 -6.86 -4.84 13.15
C ARG A 59 -7.24 -6.24 12.69
N GLN A 60 -8.45 -6.69 13.01
CA GLN A 60 -8.95 -8.02 12.61
C GLN A 60 -9.12 -8.16 11.10
N TRP A 61 -9.54 -7.10 10.42
CA TRP A 61 -9.61 -7.07 8.97
C TRP A 61 -8.22 -7.20 8.34
N ARG A 62 -7.25 -6.37 8.76
CA ARG A 62 -5.85 -6.44 8.29
C ARG A 62 -5.24 -7.82 8.55
N ALA A 63 -5.40 -8.35 9.76
CA ALA A 63 -4.89 -9.67 10.11
C ALA A 63 -5.45 -10.78 9.20
N ARG A 64 -6.71 -10.68 8.78
CA ARG A 64 -7.31 -11.61 7.82
C ARG A 64 -6.81 -11.38 6.39
N CYS A 65 -6.76 -10.12 5.94
CA CYS A 65 -6.34 -9.76 4.59
C CYS A 65 -4.85 -10.02 4.32
N PHE A 66 -4.01 -9.96 5.35
CA PHE A 66 -2.55 -10.12 5.24
C PHE A 66 -2.08 -11.54 5.59
N LYS A 67 -2.98 -12.41 6.08
CA LYS A 67 -2.64 -13.80 6.39
C LYS A 67 -2.15 -14.53 5.14
N GLY A 68 -0.99 -15.18 5.23
CA GLY A 68 -0.38 -15.88 4.09
C GLY A 68 0.29 -14.96 3.08
N ARG A 69 0.44 -13.67 3.42
CA ARG A 69 1.10 -12.64 2.61
C ARG A 69 2.28 -12.01 3.37
N GLU A 70 2.94 -12.82 4.19
CA GLU A 70 4.10 -12.40 4.97
C GLU A 70 5.26 -11.97 4.04
N PRO A 71 6.12 -11.03 4.47
CA PRO A 71 7.30 -10.66 3.70
C PRO A 71 8.20 -11.85 3.42
N MET A 72 8.71 -11.94 2.20
CA MET A 72 9.53 -13.07 1.75
C MET A 72 10.96 -12.61 1.51
N ASP A 73 11.95 -13.39 1.99
CA ASP A 73 13.36 -13.08 1.73
C ASP A 73 13.72 -13.34 0.26
N ASP A 74 13.20 -14.43 -0.32
CA ASP A 74 13.39 -14.81 -1.72
C ASP A 74 12.08 -14.75 -2.52
N LEU A 75 12.14 -14.38 -3.80
CA LEU A 75 11.00 -14.44 -4.71
C LEU A 75 10.71 -15.89 -5.11
N PRO A 76 9.53 -16.45 -4.81
CA PRO A 76 9.16 -17.77 -5.29
C PRO A 76 9.13 -17.82 -6.82
N SER A 77 9.72 -18.87 -7.42
CA SER A 77 9.82 -19.03 -8.88
C SER A 77 8.48 -18.99 -9.61
N HIS A 78 7.38 -19.28 -8.91
CA HIS A 78 6.04 -19.23 -9.47
C HIS A 78 5.51 -17.81 -9.72
N PHE A 79 6.18 -16.79 -9.17
CA PHE A 79 5.92 -15.37 -9.38
C PHE A 79 6.92 -14.69 -10.32
N CYS A 80 7.89 -15.42 -10.87
CA CYS A 80 8.78 -14.93 -11.90
C CYS A 80 8.08 -14.93 -13.25
N VAL A 81 8.27 -13.86 -14.04
CA VAL A 81 7.80 -13.79 -15.42
C VAL A 81 8.50 -14.87 -16.25
N SER A 82 7.73 -15.55 -17.10
CA SER A 82 8.25 -16.52 -18.06
C SER A 82 7.32 -16.66 -19.25
N ALA A 83 7.76 -17.35 -20.32
CA ALA A 83 6.89 -17.66 -21.45
C ALA A 83 5.61 -18.43 -21.06
N ARG A 84 5.63 -19.18 -19.95
CA ARG A 84 4.46 -19.90 -19.42
C ARG A 84 3.61 -19.06 -18.47
N ARG A 85 4.15 -17.94 -17.96
CA ARG A 85 3.53 -17.06 -16.97
C ARG A 85 3.88 -15.60 -17.30
N PRO A 86 3.17 -15.01 -18.27
CA PRO A 86 3.43 -13.64 -18.66
C PRO A 86 3.04 -12.66 -17.54
N ALA A 87 3.65 -11.48 -17.53
CA ALA A 87 3.49 -10.50 -16.45
C ALA A 87 2.02 -10.15 -16.12
N HIS A 88 1.14 -10.08 -17.13
CA HIS A 88 -0.27 -9.73 -16.95
C HIS A 88 -1.11 -10.80 -16.20
N THR A 89 -0.57 -12.00 -15.96
CA THR A 89 -1.26 -13.05 -15.20
C THR A 89 -0.74 -13.21 -13.78
N LEU A 90 0.30 -12.47 -13.42
CA LEU A 90 0.97 -12.59 -12.13
C LEU A 90 0.52 -11.47 -11.18
N PRO A 91 0.46 -11.74 -9.86
CA PRO A 91 0.37 -10.67 -8.90
C PRO A 91 1.62 -9.80 -8.93
N ARG A 92 1.45 -8.53 -8.59
CA ARG A 92 2.55 -7.58 -8.42
C ARG A 92 3.14 -7.72 -7.02
N LEU A 93 4.44 -7.96 -6.97
CA LEU A 93 5.26 -8.03 -5.77
C LEU A 93 6.37 -6.99 -5.88
N LEU A 94 6.68 -6.38 -4.75
CA LEU A 94 7.60 -5.25 -4.61
C LEU A 94 8.84 -5.72 -3.86
N PHE A 95 10.04 -5.36 -4.32
CA PHE A 95 11.29 -5.64 -3.62
C PHE A 95 11.95 -4.37 -3.11
N GLY A 96 12.29 -4.31 -1.81
CA GLY A 96 12.85 -3.11 -1.20
C GLY A 96 12.53 -2.93 0.28
N PHE A 97 12.42 -1.68 0.73
CA PHE A 97 12.34 -1.30 2.15
C PHE A 97 11.01 -0.64 2.49
N PRO A 98 10.15 -1.27 3.32
CA PRO A 98 8.97 -0.61 3.83
C PRO A 98 9.39 0.43 4.88
N LEU A 99 8.75 1.59 4.85
CA LEU A 99 9.06 2.72 5.71
C LEU A 99 7.78 3.37 6.24
N ARG A 100 7.93 3.99 7.40
CA ARG A 100 6.94 4.90 7.96
C ARG A 100 7.24 6.32 7.53
N PHE A 101 6.22 7.17 7.49
CA PHE A 101 6.40 8.59 7.18
C PHE A 101 7.31 9.30 8.17
N ASP A 102 7.29 8.92 9.45
CA ASP A 102 8.17 9.51 10.46
C ASP A 102 9.66 9.29 10.14
N GLN A 103 10.04 8.10 9.62
CA GLN A 103 11.38 7.81 9.16
C GLN A 103 11.78 8.70 7.97
N ALA A 104 10.85 8.94 7.04
CA ALA A 104 11.07 9.85 5.91
C ALA A 104 11.26 11.30 6.37
N TYR A 105 10.47 11.76 7.36
CA TYR A 105 10.64 13.09 7.96
C TYR A 105 11.99 13.25 8.65
N GLU A 106 12.39 12.27 9.47
CA GLU A 106 13.67 12.30 10.17
C GLU A 106 14.84 12.28 9.17
N PHE A 107 14.77 11.46 8.12
CA PHE A 107 15.74 11.50 7.04
C PHE A 107 15.80 12.89 6.38
N ALA A 108 14.66 13.42 5.93
CA ALA A 108 14.58 14.70 5.25
C ALA A 108 15.14 15.85 6.12
N LYS A 109 14.86 15.82 7.42
CA LYS A 109 15.40 16.77 8.40
C LYS A 109 16.91 16.68 8.53
N ARG A 110 17.48 15.47 8.68
CA ARG A 110 18.94 15.26 8.72
C ARG A 110 19.62 15.78 7.45
N ARG A 111 18.97 15.62 6.31
CA ARG A 111 19.46 16.04 4.99
C ARG A 111 19.12 17.48 4.61
N LYS A 112 18.39 18.19 5.47
CA LYS A 112 17.92 19.56 5.21
C LYS A 112 17.17 19.67 3.87
N LEU A 113 16.38 18.66 3.53
CA LEU A 113 15.54 18.68 2.33
C LEU A 113 14.41 19.71 2.52
N LYS A 114 14.03 20.37 1.43
CA LYS A 114 12.91 21.30 1.43
C LYS A 114 11.60 20.50 1.48
N LEU A 115 10.93 20.54 2.63
CA LEU A 115 9.61 19.95 2.84
C LEU A 115 8.51 21.00 2.67
N LEU A 116 7.26 20.53 2.59
CA LEU A 116 6.09 21.41 2.67
C LEU A 116 6.03 22.08 4.04
N GLY A 117 5.59 23.34 4.05
CA GLY A 117 5.48 24.14 5.27
C GLY A 117 4.23 23.81 6.09
N GLU A 118 4.16 24.39 7.28
CA GLU A 118 3.04 24.20 8.21
C GLU A 118 1.69 24.74 7.70
N ASN A 119 1.70 25.55 6.64
CA ASN A 119 0.49 26.07 6.00
C ASN A 119 0.00 25.21 4.82
N SER A 120 0.74 24.16 4.45
CA SER A 120 0.34 23.23 3.39
C SER A 120 -0.71 22.25 3.89
N ASP A 121 -1.46 21.65 2.97
CA ASP A 121 -2.43 20.59 3.28
C ASP A 121 -1.77 19.49 4.15
N PRO A 122 -2.23 19.24 5.39
CA PRO A 122 -1.71 18.20 6.27
C PRO A 122 -1.65 16.82 5.62
N ASP A 123 -2.64 16.47 4.79
CA ASP A 123 -2.75 15.14 4.19
C ASP A 123 -1.68 14.89 3.12
N LEU A 124 -1.15 15.96 2.52
CA LEU A 124 -0.12 15.87 1.47
C LEU A 124 1.30 15.87 2.02
N ARG A 125 1.52 16.36 3.25
CA ARG A 125 2.88 16.52 3.80
C ARG A 125 3.63 15.19 3.92
N PRO A 126 3.02 14.09 4.41
CA PRO A 126 3.71 12.82 4.58
C PRO A 126 4.17 12.23 3.25
N SER A 127 3.27 12.15 2.27
CA SER A 127 3.56 11.69 0.92
C SER A 127 4.62 12.54 0.24
N PHE A 128 4.59 13.86 0.42
CA PHE A 128 5.62 14.74 -0.11
C PHE A 128 7.00 14.49 0.52
N ALA A 129 7.06 14.27 1.84
CA ALA A 129 8.31 13.93 2.52
C ALA A 129 8.89 12.58 2.04
N ALA A 130 8.02 11.59 1.83
CA ALA A 130 8.41 10.31 1.25
C ALA A 130 8.98 10.47 -0.17
N LEU A 131 8.29 11.20 -1.05
CA LEU A 131 8.78 11.48 -2.40
C LEU A 131 10.12 12.21 -2.40
N LYS A 132 10.31 13.22 -1.54
CA LYS A 132 11.60 13.91 -1.41
C LYS A 132 12.72 13.01 -0.89
N THR A 133 12.38 12.08 0.00
CA THR A 133 13.32 11.08 0.51
C THR A 133 13.79 10.17 -0.62
N ILE A 134 12.85 9.61 -1.38
CA ILE A 134 13.16 8.73 -2.53
C ILE A 134 14.00 9.47 -3.56
N MET A 135 13.61 10.68 -3.97
CA MET A 135 14.38 11.47 -4.93
C MET A 135 15.83 11.78 -4.48
N ASP A 136 16.08 12.02 -3.20
CA ASP A 136 17.46 12.23 -2.72
C ASP A 136 18.25 10.92 -2.68
N LEU A 137 17.63 9.80 -2.31
CA LEU A 137 18.26 8.47 -2.30
C LEU A 137 18.55 7.96 -3.70
N ASP A 138 17.61 8.13 -4.63
CA ASP A 138 17.74 7.84 -6.06
C ASP A 138 18.99 8.52 -6.63
N ARG A 139 19.08 9.85 -6.46
CA ARG A 139 20.25 10.65 -6.86
C ARG A 139 21.58 10.20 -6.23
N ARG A 140 21.54 9.61 -5.04
CA ARG A 140 22.75 9.21 -4.28
C ARG A 140 23.22 7.80 -4.57
N SER A 141 22.27 6.91 -4.78
CA SER A 141 22.51 5.52 -5.12
C SER A 141 22.74 5.34 -6.62
N GLY A 142 22.22 6.26 -7.45
CA GLY A 142 22.25 6.13 -8.90
C GLY A 142 21.24 5.11 -9.43
N ALA A 143 20.39 4.54 -8.57
CA ALA A 143 19.34 3.59 -8.93
C ALA A 143 18.01 4.30 -9.18
N ASP A 144 17.13 3.69 -9.99
CA ASP A 144 15.74 4.14 -10.25
C ASP A 144 14.80 3.68 -9.13
N LEU A 145 14.76 4.44 -8.02
CA LEU A 145 13.98 4.07 -6.84
C LEU A 145 12.52 4.51 -6.96
N ARG A 146 11.59 3.63 -6.57
CA ARG A 146 10.14 3.85 -6.74
C ARG A 146 9.41 4.00 -5.42
N TYR A 147 8.40 4.87 -5.40
CA TYR A 147 7.42 4.98 -4.31
C TYR A 147 6.33 3.96 -4.53
N GLU A 148 6.18 3.01 -3.61
CA GLU A 148 5.17 1.96 -3.68
C GLU A 148 4.46 1.80 -2.34
N ILE A 149 3.34 1.08 -2.32
CA ILE A 149 2.56 0.83 -1.10
C ILE A 149 2.56 -0.68 -0.82
N PRO A 150 3.35 -1.15 0.16
CA PRO A 150 3.40 -2.57 0.50
C PRO A 150 2.17 -2.98 1.30
N ARG A 151 1.71 -4.20 1.11
CA ARG A 151 0.64 -4.80 1.90
C ARG A 151 1.21 -5.39 3.20
N ILE A 152 1.62 -4.52 4.11
CA ILE A 152 2.14 -4.88 5.44
C ILE A 152 1.63 -3.89 6.49
N GLU A 153 1.41 -4.35 7.71
CA GLU A 153 1.02 -3.49 8.83
C GLU A 153 2.23 -2.74 9.42
N GLY A 154 1.99 -1.50 9.87
CA GLY A 154 2.98 -0.69 10.58
C GLY A 154 3.92 0.11 9.68
N TYR A 155 3.72 0.06 8.36
CA TYR A 155 4.46 0.86 7.38
C TYR A 155 3.49 1.58 6.44
N ASP A 156 3.90 2.77 6.00
CA ASP A 156 3.05 3.68 5.24
C ASP A 156 3.32 3.61 3.74
N PHE A 157 4.58 3.37 3.37
CA PHE A 157 5.04 3.27 1.99
C PHE A 157 6.28 2.39 1.90
N MET A 158 6.80 2.21 0.70
CA MET A 158 8.01 1.45 0.43
C MET A 158 8.87 2.18 -0.59
N ILE A 159 10.19 2.10 -0.37
CA ILE A 159 11.18 2.40 -1.39
C ILE A 159 11.47 1.09 -2.11
N SER A 160 10.91 0.95 -3.31
CA SER A 160 11.07 -0.25 -4.13
C SER A 160 12.24 -0.08 -5.08
N LEU A 161 13.08 -1.10 -5.20
CA LEU A 161 14.14 -1.18 -6.20
C LEU A 161 13.57 -1.64 -7.53
N TYR A 162 12.74 -2.68 -7.51
CA TYR A 162 12.06 -3.21 -8.68
C TYR A 162 10.86 -4.08 -8.26
N THR A 163 10.14 -4.60 -9.25
CA THR A 163 9.01 -5.51 -9.04
C THR A 163 9.29 -6.87 -9.67
N ASN A 164 8.55 -7.91 -9.30
CA ASN A 164 8.66 -9.21 -9.96
C ASN A 164 8.33 -9.15 -11.47
N LEU A 165 7.56 -8.13 -11.88
CA LEU A 165 7.14 -7.93 -13.27
C LEU A 165 8.19 -7.21 -14.11
N THR A 166 9.08 -6.45 -13.46
CA THR A 166 10.15 -5.68 -14.11
C THR A 166 11.54 -6.20 -13.78
N LEU A 167 11.62 -7.31 -13.02
CA LEU A 167 12.88 -7.87 -12.52
C LEU A 167 13.91 -8.12 -13.63
N GLU A 168 13.49 -8.64 -14.78
CA GLU A 168 14.42 -8.93 -15.89
C GLU A 168 15.07 -7.67 -16.48
N ASP A 169 14.36 -6.54 -16.46
CA ASP A 169 14.80 -5.28 -17.06
C ASP A 169 15.47 -4.33 -16.04
N ASP A 170 14.97 -4.33 -14.79
CA ASP A 170 15.34 -3.38 -13.75
C ASP A 170 16.38 -3.95 -12.76
N GLN A 171 16.63 -5.27 -12.75
CA GLN A 171 17.57 -5.86 -11.79
C GLN A 171 18.99 -5.35 -12.05
N LEU A 172 19.56 -4.76 -11.01
CA LEU A 172 20.95 -4.31 -11.01
C LEU A 172 21.91 -5.50 -10.90
N GLU A 173 23.14 -5.31 -11.36
CA GLU A 173 24.19 -6.29 -11.11
C GLU A 173 24.39 -6.46 -9.59
N LYS A 174 24.78 -7.67 -9.16
CA LYS A 174 24.79 -8.04 -7.74
C LYS A 174 25.59 -7.08 -6.87
N GLU A 175 26.74 -6.62 -7.36
CA GLU A 175 27.59 -5.66 -6.66
C GLU A 175 26.96 -4.27 -6.58
N GLU A 176 26.31 -3.82 -7.66
CA GLU A 176 25.62 -2.53 -7.72
C GLU A 176 24.38 -2.53 -6.81
N GLU A 177 23.57 -3.59 -6.86
CA GLU A 177 22.42 -3.78 -5.98
C GLU A 177 22.84 -3.72 -4.52
N LYS A 178 23.93 -4.41 -4.17
CA LYS A 178 24.49 -4.39 -2.82
C LYS A 178 24.91 -2.98 -2.40
N GLU A 179 25.57 -2.22 -3.27
CA GLU A 179 25.97 -0.84 -2.99
C GLU A 179 24.74 0.06 -2.75
N VAL A 180 23.71 -0.07 -3.60
CA VAL A 180 22.45 0.67 -3.46
C VAL A 180 21.77 0.35 -2.12
N ILE A 181 21.68 -0.93 -1.76
CA ILE A 181 21.15 -1.40 -0.48
C ILE A 181 21.92 -0.80 0.70
N GLU A 182 23.25 -0.85 0.66
CA GLU A 182 24.11 -0.30 1.73
C GLU A 182 23.95 1.22 1.86
N ILE A 183 23.80 1.95 0.74
CA ILE A 183 23.53 3.38 0.74
C ILE A 183 22.18 3.66 1.42
N ILE A 184 21.11 2.96 1.01
CA ILE A 184 19.76 3.16 1.57
C ILE A 184 19.75 2.86 3.07
N GLN A 185 20.30 1.71 3.48
CA GLN A 185 20.37 1.30 4.88
C GLN A 185 21.11 2.32 5.75
N ARG A 186 22.29 2.77 5.28
CA ARG A 186 23.11 3.77 5.99
C ARG A 186 22.39 5.12 6.12
N GLU A 187 21.80 5.60 5.03
CA GLU A 187 21.17 6.92 4.96
C GLU A 187 19.87 6.97 5.79
N LEU A 188 19.08 5.90 5.74
CA LEU A 188 17.85 5.76 6.52
C LEU A 188 18.09 5.30 7.96
N GLN A 189 19.30 4.83 8.29
CA GLN A 189 19.66 4.26 9.59
C GLN A 189 18.82 3.01 9.93
N ILE A 190 18.64 2.15 8.93
CA ILE A 190 17.94 0.86 9.08
C ILE A 190 18.95 -0.29 8.87
N SER A 191 18.74 -1.39 9.59
CA SER A 191 19.58 -2.58 9.52
C SER A 191 18.93 -3.75 8.78
N ASP A 192 17.61 -3.71 8.62
CA ASP A 192 16.86 -4.80 7.99
C ASP A 192 17.20 -4.88 6.49
N PRO A 193 17.37 -6.09 5.93
CA PRO A 193 17.55 -6.27 4.50
C PRO A 193 16.25 -5.96 3.74
N PRO A 194 16.33 -5.62 2.43
CA PRO A 194 15.14 -5.55 1.61
C PRO A 194 14.48 -6.92 1.51
N LYS A 195 13.15 -6.94 1.38
CA LYS A 195 12.35 -8.16 1.21
C LYS A 195 11.34 -7.98 0.09
N TRP A 196 10.70 -9.08 -0.28
CA TRP A 196 9.55 -9.10 -1.17
C TRP A 196 8.25 -8.90 -0.40
N TYR A 197 7.44 -7.96 -0.87
CA TYR A 197 6.14 -7.59 -0.30
C TYR A 197 5.06 -7.69 -1.37
N TRP A 198 3.85 -8.02 -0.95
CA TRP A 198 2.67 -7.94 -1.82
C TRP A 198 2.33 -6.47 -2.07
N ASP A 199 1.99 -6.12 -3.31
CA ASP A 199 1.51 -4.78 -3.63
C ASP A 199 0.11 -4.57 -3.01
N ALA A 200 -0.07 -3.47 -2.27
CA ALA A 200 -1.36 -3.13 -1.68
C ALA A 200 -2.44 -2.85 -2.74
N THR A 201 -2.04 -2.33 -3.91
CA THR A 201 -2.91 -1.99 -5.03
C THR A 201 -3.36 -3.21 -5.83
N PHE A 202 -2.73 -4.37 -5.63
CA PHE A 202 -3.14 -5.59 -6.30
C PHE A 202 -4.52 -6.03 -5.78
N ILE A 203 -5.50 -5.99 -6.70
CA ILE A 203 -6.84 -6.53 -6.51
C ILE A 203 -6.83 -7.93 -7.13
N GLU A 204 -6.97 -8.95 -6.29
CA GLU A 204 -7.33 -10.29 -6.79
C GLU A 204 -8.75 -10.20 -7.31
N ASN A 205 -8.92 -10.19 -8.63
CA ASN A 205 -10.18 -10.58 -9.24
C ASN A 205 -10.39 -12.05 -8.87
N SER A 206 -11.13 -12.27 -7.78
CA SER A 206 -11.51 -13.59 -7.28
C SER A 206 -12.57 -14.21 -8.18
#